data_AF-A0A8S9TIQ4-F1
#
_entry.id   AF-A0A8S9TIQ4-F1
#
_cell.length_a   1.000
_cell.length_b   1.000
_cell.length_c   1.000
_cell.angle_alpha   90.00
_cell.angle_beta   90.00
_cell.angle_gamma   90.00
#
_symmetry.space_group_name_H-M   'P 1'
#
loop_
_entity.id
_entity.type
_entity.pdbx_description
1 polymer ?
#
loop_
_entity_poly.entity_id
_entity_poly.type
_entity_poly.pdbx_seq_one_letter_code
_entity_poly.pdbx_strand_id
1 'polypeptide(L)'
;MPTELLERLASVVRSRTHSQLEMLRQKHVGDRRNTRQVPLDMSKTPLGWTMDRSQQIPPFAYCPAETLAFLAYEMEATYACTHAVFTELQKRLPDFKPKSVLDFVSRPGTASWVAKDFYDQSLDKYRVVEPSQSMVDAAEVVLEGFPGLSMRRNITDLSRDIDAGNKYDLVVVSYVFSDITNDFERVATTSALWELLSEDGCLVIVDRGSPWGSHHVRSARQFVLDSVAEDADGKEGVRIVAPCPHHDECPVGGNMWCHFVQRSPVVNRPREVTTKRWHGQKGSKFSYMIMQKTRKGSEEDAAAKKKKPIARLLLGPLLATRHVHLDLCTPEGKHERRSVTRGKAVREVYRASRKAHWGALWPADESSYLKDK
;
A
#
# COMPACT_ATOMS: atom_id res chain seq x y z
N MET A 1 -5.07 -15.45 0.84
CA MET A 1 -6.49 -15.23 1.16
C MET A 1 -6.98 -16.41 1.97
N PRO A 2 -7.72 -16.18 3.05
CA PRO A 2 -8.34 -17.22 3.85
C PRO A 2 -9.37 -18.01 3.05
N THR A 3 -9.66 -19.24 3.46
CA THR A 3 -10.66 -20.11 2.81
C THR A 3 -12.04 -19.46 2.77
N GLU A 4 -12.46 -18.84 3.88
CA GLU A 4 -13.75 -18.16 3.99
C GLU A 4 -13.90 -17.04 2.94
N LEU A 5 -12.87 -16.20 2.79
CA LEU A 5 -12.86 -15.17 1.74
C LEU A 5 -12.94 -15.81 0.35
N LEU A 6 -12.23 -16.90 0.09
CA LEU A 6 -12.29 -17.59 -1.20
C LEU A 6 -13.68 -18.14 -1.50
N GLU A 7 -14.39 -18.67 -0.50
CA GLU A 7 -15.76 -19.18 -0.65
C GLU A 7 -16.75 -18.06 -0.99
N ARG A 8 -16.66 -16.92 -0.30
CA ARG A 8 -17.47 -15.73 -0.60
C ARG A 8 -17.16 -15.14 -1.97
N LEU A 9 -15.88 -15.09 -2.36
CA LEU A 9 -15.52 -14.67 -3.72
C LEU A 9 -16.07 -15.63 -4.79
N ALA A 10 -16.04 -16.94 -4.51
CA ALA A 10 -16.61 -17.91 -5.41
C ALA A 10 -18.13 -17.72 -5.54
N SER A 11 -18.86 -17.44 -4.45
CA SER A 11 -20.32 -17.24 -4.53
C SER A 11 -20.70 -16.05 -5.44
N VAL A 12 -19.95 -14.95 -5.40
CA VAL A 12 -20.18 -13.77 -6.24
C VAL A 12 -19.87 -14.06 -7.72
N VAL A 13 -18.83 -14.84 -8.00
CA VAL A 13 -18.30 -15.04 -9.36
C VAL A 13 -18.89 -16.29 -10.07
N ARG A 14 -19.54 -17.21 -9.32
CA ARG A 14 -20.03 -18.52 -9.80
C ARG A 14 -21.04 -18.48 -10.94
N SER A 15 -21.72 -17.36 -11.19
CA SER A 15 -22.69 -17.23 -12.29
C SER A 15 -22.06 -17.09 -13.69
N ARG A 16 -20.72 -17.11 -13.80
CA ARG A 16 -19.97 -16.92 -15.06
C ARG A 16 -18.99 -18.07 -15.32
N THR A 17 -18.88 -18.50 -16.57
CA THR A 17 -17.86 -19.49 -17.00
C THR A 17 -16.45 -18.87 -17.01
N HIS A 18 -15.39 -19.70 -17.04
CA HIS A 18 -14.01 -19.21 -17.21
C HIS A 18 -13.88 -18.32 -18.46
N SER A 19 -14.42 -18.77 -19.59
CA SER A 19 -14.33 -18.05 -20.87
C SER A 19 -15.04 -16.70 -20.81
N GLN A 20 -16.19 -16.61 -20.13
CA GLN A 20 -16.88 -15.34 -19.90
C GLN A 20 -16.06 -14.39 -19.03
N LEU A 21 -15.43 -14.89 -17.96
CA LEU A 21 -14.57 -14.07 -17.10
C LEU A 21 -13.29 -13.63 -17.82
N GLU A 22 -12.69 -14.48 -18.66
CA GLU A 22 -11.50 -14.12 -19.44
C GLU A 22 -11.83 -13.13 -20.56
N MET A 23 -13.00 -13.22 -21.20
CA MET A 23 -13.49 -12.19 -22.11
C MET A 23 -13.71 -10.86 -21.38
N LEU A 24 -14.29 -10.87 -20.18
CA LEU A 24 -14.41 -9.67 -19.34
C LEU A 24 -13.04 -9.12 -18.98
N ARG A 25 -12.07 -9.97 -18.63
CA ARG A 25 -10.69 -9.56 -18.39
C ARG A 25 -10.11 -8.89 -19.63
N GLN A 26 -10.15 -9.54 -20.79
CA GLN A 26 -9.57 -8.97 -22.02
C GLN A 26 -10.24 -7.66 -22.41
N LYS A 27 -11.55 -7.56 -22.19
CA LYS A 27 -12.33 -6.36 -22.49
C LYS A 27 -12.09 -5.21 -21.50
N HIS A 28 -11.86 -5.50 -20.23
CA HIS A 28 -11.92 -4.50 -19.15
C HIS A 28 -10.67 -4.42 -18.25
N VAL A 29 -9.68 -5.31 -18.42
CA VAL A 29 -8.47 -5.43 -17.58
C VAL A 29 -7.20 -5.74 -18.42
N GLY A 30 -7.34 -6.38 -19.57
CA GLY A 30 -6.23 -7.01 -20.29
C GLY A 30 -6.20 -6.64 -21.76
N ASP A 31 -5.63 -5.50 -22.09
CA ASP A 31 -5.32 -5.16 -23.48
C ASP A 31 -3.88 -5.59 -23.85
N ARG A 32 -3.72 -6.27 -25.01
CA ARG A 32 -2.41 -6.55 -25.64
C ARG A 32 -1.75 -5.30 -26.26
N ARG A 33 -2.51 -4.21 -26.46
CA ARG A 33 -2.11 -2.98 -27.17
C ARG A 33 -1.95 -1.75 -26.26
N ASN A 34 -2.19 -1.88 -24.95
CA ASN A 34 -2.07 -0.82 -23.94
C ASN A 34 -2.91 0.45 -24.21
N THR A 35 -4.04 0.32 -24.89
CA THR A 35 -4.98 1.40 -25.27
C THR A 35 -6.09 1.70 -24.22
N ARG A 36 -6.01 1.06 -23.02
CA ARG A 36 -6.66 1.33 -21.69
C ARG A 36 -7.80 0.37 -21.26
N GLN A 37 -7.86 0.09 -19.94
CA GLN A 37 -8.98 0.23 -18.97
C GLN A 37 -8.72 -0.70 -17.76
N VAL A 38 -8.67 -0.15 -16.55
CA VAL A 38 -8.52 -0.79 -15.22
C VAL A 38 -7.29 -1.69 -14.93
N PRO A 39 -6.38 -1.22 -14.07
CA PRO A 39 -6.20 0.17 -13.70
C PRO A 39 -5.44 0.95 -14.77
N LEU A 40 -5.70 2.26 -14.89
CA LEU A 40 -5.05 3.15 -15.86
C LEU A 40 -3.51 3.07 -15.72
N ASP A 41 -2.82 2.57 -16.75
CA ASP A 41 -1.36 2.52 -16.80
C ASP A 41 -0.78 3.84 -17.30
N MET A 42 -0.43 4.72 -16.35
CA MET A 42 0.20 6.02 -16.61
C MET A 42 1.73 5.97 -16.56
N SER A 43 2.34 4.78 -16.59
CA SER A 43 3.80 4.64 -16.47
C SER A 43 4.59 5.33 -17.59
N LYS A 44 3.99 5.52 -18.78
CA LYS A 44 4.63 6.11 -19.96
C LYS A 44 4.39 7.61 -20.15
N THR A 45 3.35 8.17 -19.53
CA THR A 45 2.94 9.58 -19.67
C THR A 45 2.62 10.16 -18.28
N PRO A 46 3.65 10.50 -17.48
CA PRO A 46 3.45 11.12 -16.19
C PRO A 46 2.81 12.51 -16.37
N LEU A 47 1.77 12.79 -15.58
CA LEU A 47 1.20 14.14 -15.50
C LEU A 47 2.03 14.95 -14.50
N GLY A 48 2.22 16.24 -14.77
CA GLY A 48 2.83 17.15 -13.81
C GLY A 48 1.89 17.39 -12.63
N TRP A 49 2.46 17.77 -11.48
CA TRP A 49 1.66 18.18 -10.33
C TRP A 49 0.98 19.53 -10.60
N THR A 50 -0.33 19.61 -10.40
CA THR A 50 -1.07 20.88 -10.53
C THR A 50 -2.24 20.95 -9.55
N MET A 51 -2.40 22.11 -8.93
CA MET A 51 -3.54 22.41 -8.05
C MET A 51 -4.83 22.75 -8.81
N ASP A 52 -4.82 22.61 -10.15
CA ASP A 52 -6.03 22.69 -10.94
C ASP A 52 -7.03 21.59 -10.54
N ARG A 53 -8.30 21.97 -10.46
CA ARG A 53 -9.43 21.08 -10.19
C ARG A 53 -9.91 20.34 -11.45
N SER A 54 -9.36 20.69 -12.61
CA SER A 54 -9.66 20.01 -13.87
C SER A 54 -9.25 18.54 -13.82
N GLN A 55 -10.09 17.67 -14.38
CA GLN A 55 -9.82 16.24 -14.44
C GLN A 55 -8.62 15.98 -15.36
N GLN A 56 -7.51 15.50 -14.80
CA GLN A 56 -6.31 15.18 -15.56
C GLN A 56 -6.38 13.76 -16.16
N ILE A 57 -7.18 12.89 -15.55
CA ILE A 57 -7.50 11.55 -16.03
C ILE A 57 -9.02 11.34 -16.06
N PRO A 58 -9.56 10.51 -16.98
CA PRO A 58 -10.98 10.21 -17.01
C PRO A 58 -11.44 9.56 -15.71
N PRO A 59 -12.60 9.96 -15.15
CA PRO A 59 -13.18 9.28 -14.01
C PRO A 59 -13.50 7.83 -14.39
N PHE A 60 -13.32 6.93 -13.44
CA PHE A 60 -13.60 5.52 -13.63
C PHE A 60 -14.62 5.03 -12.60
N ALA A 61 -15.67 4.37 -13.07
CA ALA A 61 -16.71 3.78 -12.24
C ALA A 61 -16.78 2.28 -12.48
N TYR A 62 -16.79 1.50 -11.39
CA TYR A 62 -16.99 0.06 -11.48
C TYR A 62 -18.47 -0.25 -11.71
N CYS A 63 -18.79 -0.84 -12.85
CA CYS A 63 -20.10 -1.43 -13.15
C CYS A 63 -20.03 -2.96 -12.96
N PRO A 64 -21.14 -3.72 -13.10
CA PRO A 64 -21.15 -5.16 -12.80
C PRO A 64 -20.08 -5.98 -13.53
N ALA A 65 -19.75 -5.64 -14.78
CA ALA A 65 -18.73 -6.32 -15.56
C ALA A 65 -17.31 -6.09 -15.01
N GLU A 66 -16.99 -4.84 -14.72
CA GLU A 66 -15.71 -4.37 -14.18
C GLU A 66 -15.49 -4.91 -12.76
N THR A 67 -16.54 -4.96 -11.93
CA THR A 67 -16.51 -5.54 -10.59
C THR A 67 -16.20 -7.03 -10.63
N LEU A 68 -16.89 -7.79 -11.50
CA LEU A 68 -16.60 -9.22 -11.68
C LEU A 68 -15.17 -9.46 -12.17
N ALA A 69 -14.69 -8.62 -13.10
CA ALA A 69 -13.31 -8.68 -13.58
C ALA A 69 -12.30 -8.37 -12.46
N PHE A 70 -12.58 -7.38 -11.62
CA PHE A 70 -11.74 -7.04 -10.46
C PHE A 70 -11.68 -8.18 -9.43
N LEU A 71 -12.83 -8.70 -9.02
CA LEU A 71 -12.95 -9.81 -8.05
C LEU A 71 -12.22 -11.05 -8.53
N ALA A 72 -12.36 -11.36 -9.82
CA ALA A 72 -11.61 -12.43 -10.43
C ALA A 72 -10.11 -12.05 -10.44
N TYR A 73 -9.67 -11.05 -11.17
CA TYR A 73 -8.27 -10.94 -11.60
C TYR A 73 -7.37 -10.07 -10.72
N GLU A 74 -7.91 -9.07 -10.03
CA GLU A 74 -7.10 -8.04 -9.35
C GLU A 74 -7.12 -8.14 -7.82
N MET A 75 -8.22 -8.65 -7.25
CA MET A 75 -8.36 -8.75 -5.80
C MET A 75 -7.25 -9.58 -5.14
N GLU A 76 -6.72 -10.59 -5.82
CA GLU A 76 -5.61 -11.40 -5.28
C GLU A 76 -4.33 -10.59 -5.09
N ALA A 77 -3.95 -9.86 -6.13
CA ALA A 77 -2.75 -9.05 -6.14
C ALA A 77 -2.89 -7.93 -5.11
N THR A 78 -4.07 -7.33 -5.04
CA THR A 78 -4.41 -6.31 -4.04
C THR A 78 -4.30 -6.87 -2.63
N TYR A 79 -4.94 -8.03 -2.35
CA TYR A 79 -4.88 -8.68 -1.05
C TYR A 79 -3.43 -9.02 -0.67
N ALA A 80 -2.66 -9.62 -1.58
CA ALA A 80 -1.29 -10.02 -1.30
C ALA A 80 -0.39 -8.82 -0.97
N CYS A 81 -0.46 -7.74 -1.77
CA CYS A 81 0.31 -6.53 -1.52
C CYS A 81 -0.10 -5.86 -0.20
N THR A 82 -1.40 -5.70 0.06
CA THR A 82 -1.89 -5.12 1.33
C THR A 82 -1.48 -5.97 2.53
N HIS A 83 -1.56 -7.30 2.43
CA HIS A 83 -1.08 -8.22 3.47
C HIS A 83 0.43 -8.08 3.72
N ALA A 84 1.25 -7.87 2.69
CA ALA A 84 2.67 -7.61 2.85
C ALA A 84 2.94 -6.29 3.61
N VAL A 85 2.14 -5.25 3.36
CA VAL A 85 2.20 -3.97 4.07
C VAL A 85 1.79 -4.13 5.53
N PHE A 86 0.70 -4.85 5.82
CA PHE A 86 0.27 -5.14 7.19
C PHE A 86 1.28 -6.01 7.95
N THR A 87 1.97 -6.91 7.25
CA THR A 87 3.10 -7.66 7.82
C THR A 87 4.22 -6.72 8.26
N GLU A 88 4.56 -5.70 7.47
CA GLU A 88 5.55 -4.69 7.87
C GLU A 88 5.05 -3.81 9.02
N LEU A 89 3.76 -3.45 9.05
CA LEU A 89 3.14 -2.73 10.17
C LEU A 89 3.27 -3.51 11.47
N GLN A 90 2.76 -4.75 11.52
CA GLN A 90 2.80 -5.61 12.71
C GLN A 90 4.22 -5.89 13.20
N LYS A 91 5.19 -6.06 12.29
CA LYS A 91 6.60 -6.23 12.67
C LYS A 91 7.20 -5.01 13.36
N ARG A 92 6.74 -3.82 13.00
CA ARG A 92 7.31 -2.54 13.47
C ARG A 92 6.57 -1.99 14.68
N LEU A 93 5.28 -2.28 14.78
CA LEU A 93 4.40 -1.93 15.89
C LEU A 93 3.67 -3.22 16.37
N PRO A 94 4.38 -4.11 17.10
CA PRO A 94 3.81 -5.40 17.53
C PRO A 94 2.64 -5.27 18.50
N ASP A 95 2.57 -4.16 19.23
CA ASP A 95 1.53 -3.89 20.23
C ASP A 95 0.34 -3.11 19.64
N PHE A 96 0.39 -2.74 18.36
CA PHE A 96 -0.70 -2.05 17.68
C PHE A 96 -1.93 -2.96 17.59
N LYS A 97 -3.02 -2.54 18.24
CA LYS A 97 -4.29 -3.29 18.36
C LYS A 97 -5.44 -2.35 18.04
N PRO A 98 -5.66 -2.00 16.76
CA PRO A 98 -6.73 -1.09 16.37
C PRO A 98 -8.09 -1.70 16.73
N LYS A 99 -9.02 -0.86 17.18
CA LYS A 99 -10.41 -1.24 17.44
C LYS A 99 -11.31 -0.89 16.27
N SER A 100 -10.96 0.18 15.57
CA SER A 100 -11.72 0.70 14.45
C SER A 100 -10.87 0.83 13.19
N VAL A 101 -11.46 0.46 12.05
CA VAL A 101 -10.85 0.64 10.72
C VAL A 101 -11.75 1.46 9.80
N LEU A 102 -11.15 2.39 9.07
CA LEU A 102 -11.73 3.08 7.91
C LEU A 102 -11.05 2.59 6.64
N ASP A 103 -11.78 1.84 5.81
CA ASP A 103 -11.36 1.37 4.49
C ASP A 103 -11.91 2.31 3.42
N PHE A 104 -11.09 3.27 2.99
CA PHE A 104 -11.49 4.33 2.06
C PHE A 104 -11.39 3.86 0.61
N VAL A 105 -12.50 3.94 -0.12
CA VAL A 105 -12.70 3.37 -1.47
C VAL A 105 -12.27 1.90 -1.47
N SER A 106 -12.94 1.14 -0.61
CA SER A 106 -12.55 -0.24 -0.23
C SER A 106 -12.62 -1.25 -1.39
N ARG A 107 -13.29 -0.88 -2.49
CA ARG A 107 -13.71 -1.78 -3.56
C ARG A 107 -14.55 -2.92 -2.94
N PRO A 108 -14.26 -4.23 -3.06
CA PRO A 108 -15.07 -5.25 -2.40
C PRO A 108 -14.66 -5.48 -0.91
N GLY A 109 -13.98 -4.53 -0.25
CA GLY A 109 -13.51 -4.70 1.12
C GLY A 109 -12.19 -5.48 1.26
N THR A 110 -11.29 -5.36 0.28
CA THR A 110 -10.05 -6.17 0.28
C THR A 110 -9.14 -5.84 1.46
N ALA A 111 -8.98 -4.56 1.79
CA ALA A 111 -8.15 -4.14 2.92
C ALA A 111 -8.81 -4.46 4.26
N SER A 112 -10.14 -4.36 4.37
CA SER A 112 -10.90 -4.81 5.53
C SER A 112 -10.67 -6.29 5.85
N TRP A 113 -10.62 -7.17 4.84
CA TRP A 113 -10.26 -8.57 5.02
C TRP A 113 -8.84 -8.77 5.56
N VAL A 114 -7.87 -8.05 4.98
CA VAL A 114 -6.50 -8.10 5.50
C VAL A 114 -6.44 -7.58 6.93
N ALA A 115 -7.19 -6.53 7.27
CA ALA A 115 -7.25 -6.01 8.63
C ALA A 115 -7.82 -7.04 9.61
N LYS A 116 -8.87 -7.77 9.22
CA LYS A 116 -9.40 -8.90 9.99
C LYS A 116 -8.33 -9.98 10.23
N ASP A 117 -7.57 -10.36 9.21
CA ASP A 117 -6.53 -11.41 9.34
C ASP A 117 -5.44 -11.08 10.37
N PHE A 118 -5.15 -9.79 10.59
CA PHE A 118 -4.13 -9.34 11.55
C PHE A 118 -4.71 -8.97 12.92
N TYR A 119 -5.93 -8.42 12.97
CA TYR A 119 -6.46 -7.74 14.15
C TYR A 119 -7.87 -8.23 14.55
N ASP A 120 -8.24 -9.45 14.17
CA ASP A 120 -9.58 -10.03 14.43
C ASP A 120 -10.03 -9.92 15.90
N GLN A 121 -9.08 -10.03 16.84
CA GLN A 121 -9.35 -10.01 18.27
C GLN A 121 -9.59 -8.61 18.83
N SER A 122 -9.15 -7.55 18.14
CA SER A 122 -9.28 -6.16 18.62
C SER A 122 -10.27 -5.34 17.81
N LEU A 123 -10.43 -5.61 16.52
CA LEU A 123 -11.33 -4.85 15.65
C LEU A 123 -12.80 -5.15 15.95
N ASP A 124 -13.56 -4.13 16.31
CA ASP A 124 -14.99 -4.18 16.58
C ASP A 124 -15.83 -3.31 15.64
N LYS A 125 -15.18 -2.45 14.85
CA LYS A 125 -15.84 -1.48 13.96
C LYS A 125 -15.14 -1.39 12.60
N TYR A 126 -15.87 -1.72 11.55
CA TYR A 126 -15.43 -1.56 10.16
C TYR A 126 -16.25 -0.48 9.47
N ARG A 127 -15.63 0.66 9.15
CA ARG A 127 -16.22 1.68 8.26
C ARG A 127 -15.66 1.51 6.86
N VAL A 128 -16.54 1.25 5.91
CA VAL A 128 -16.22 1.12 4.49
C VAL A 128 -16.82 2.28 3.74
N VAL A 129 -16.02 2.96 2.91
CA VAL A 129 -16.49 3.97 1.96
C VAL A 129 -16.29 3.43 0.55
N GLU A 130 -17.33 3.34 -0.27
CA GLU A 130 -17.22 2.88 -1.66
C GLU A 130 -18.33 3.51 -2.53
N PRO A 131 -17.99 4.37 -3.50
CA PRO A 131 -18.98 5.04 -4.32
C PRO A 131 -19.65 4.18 -5.39
N SER A 132 -19.01 3.09 -5.86
CA SER A 132 -19.63 2.20 -6.84
C SER A 132 -20.67 1.30 -6.17
N GLN A 133 -21.92 1.40 -6.62
CA GLN A 133 -22.98 0.48 -6.21
C GLN A 133 -22.59 -0.98 -6.44
N SER A 134 -22.00 -1.30 -7.60
CA SER A 134 -21.63 -2.67 -7.92
C SER A 134 -20.54 -3.21 -6.98
N MET A 135 -19.60 -2.37 -6.54
CA MET A 135 -18.59 -2.77 -5.55
C MET A 135 -19.19 -2.89 -4.15
N VAL A 136 -20.14 -2.03 -3.79
CA VAL A 136 -20.91 -2.14 -2.54
C VAL A 136 -21.65 -3.47 -2.49
N ASP A 137 -22.38 -3.85 -3.54
CA ASP A 137 -23.09 -5.13 -3.60
C ASP A 137 -22.13 -6.33 -3.41
N ALA A 138 -20.94 -6.24 -4.00
CA ALA A 138 -19.90 -7.26 -3.82
C ALA A 138 -19.32 -7.26 -2.39
N ALA A 139 -19.08 -6.08 -1.81
CA ALA A 139 -18.57 -5.91 -0.46
C ALA A 139 -19.57 -6.38 0.60
N GLU A 140 -20.87 -6.25 0.39
CA GLU A 140 -21.90 -6.77 1.31
C GLU A 140 -21.78 -8.30 1.46
N VAL A 141 -21.57 -9.02 0.36
CA VAL A 141 -21.32 -10.47 0.39
C VAL A 141 -19.94 -10.79 0.96
N VAL A 142 -18.93 -10.06 0.53
CA VAL A 142 -17.54 -10.33 0.92
C VAL A 142 -17.32 -10.04 2.41
N LEU A 143 -17.94 -9.01 2.99
CA LEU A 143 -17.76 -8.59 4.38
C LEU A 143 -18.88 -9.02 5.33
N GLU A 144 -19.81 -9.87 4.88
CA GLU A 144 -20.91 -10.38 5.71
C GLU A 144 -20.44 -10.86 7.10
N GLY A 145 -21.11 -10.42 8.16
CA GLY A 145 -20.79 -10.84 9.53
C GLY A 145 -19.57 -10.15 10.17
N PHE A 146 -18.94 -9.17 9.51
CA PHE A 146 -17.89 -8.35 10.15
C PHE A 146 -18.50 -7.50 11.28
N PRO A 147 -17.85 -7.41 12.45
CA PRO A 147 -18.38 -6.68 13.60
C PRO A 147 -18.48 -5.17 13.31
N GLY A 148 -19.59 -4.56 13.69
CA GLY A 148 -19.79 -3.11 13.52
C GLY A 148 -19.65 -2.61 12.08
N LEU A 149 -19.86 -3.47 11.08
CA LEU A 149 -19.74 -3.11 9.67
C LEU A 149 -20.73 -2.00 9.30
N SER A 150 -20.19 -0.91 8.75
CA SER A 150 -20.95 0.23 8.27
C SER A 150 -20.42 0.63 6.90
N MET A 151 -21.30 0.65 5.90
CA MET A 151 -20.96 1.00 4.53
C MET A 151 -21.53 2.37 4.16
N ARG A 152 -20.69 3.21 3.56
CA ARG A 152 -21.03 4.55 3.07
C ARG A 152 -20.74 4.64 1.59
N ARG A 153 -21.66 5.27 0.84
CA ARG A 153 -21.56 5.41 -0.61
C ARG A 153 -20.98 6.75 -1.04
N ASN A 154 -20.91 7.74 -0.16
CA ASN A 154 -20.45 9.06 -0.53
C ASN A 154 -19.16 9.42 0.21
N ILE A 155 -18.18 9.93 -0.52
CA ILE A 155 -16.96 10.50 0.04
C ILE A 155 -17.29 11.73 0.91
N THR A 156 -18.38 12.45 0.62
CA THR A 156 -18.85 13.56 1.48
C THR A 156 -19.30 13.11 2.87
N ASP A 157 -19.55 11.82 3.08
CA ASP A 157 -19.80 11.29 4.43
C ASP A 157 -18.53 11.35 5.30
N LEU A 158 -17.33 11.51 4.73
CA LEU A 158 -16.12 11.77 5.50
C LEU A 158 -16.21 13.11 6.24
N SER A 159 -16.74 14.16 5.60
CA SER A 159 -16.94 15.47 6.25
C SER A 159 -17.89 15.33 7.43
N ARG A 160 -18.96 14.54 7.31
CA ARG A 160 -19.89 14.27 8.42
C ARG A 160 -19.22 13.51 9.57
N ASP A 161 -18.34 12.56 9.26
CA ASP A 161 -17.58 11.87 10.29
C ASP A 161 -16.62 12.83 11.01
N ILE A 162 -15.97 13.74 10.28
CA ILE A 162 -15.11 14.79 10.84
C ILE A 162 -15.94 15.72 11.75
N ASP A 163 -17.07 16.24 11.26
CA ASP A 163 -17.96 17.13 12.00
C ASP A 163 -18.53 16.48 13.26
N ALA A 164 -18.77 15.17 13.21
CA ALA A 164 -19.21 14.37 14.36
C ALA A 164 -18.07 14.02 15.33
N GLY A 165 -16.81 14.37 15.03
CA GLY A 165 -15.64 14.04 15.84
C GLY A 165 -15.28 12.55 15.82
N ASN A 166 -15.72 11.80 14.81
CA ASN A 166 -15.36 10.40 14.67
C ASN A 166 -13.86 10.26 14.36
N LYS A 167 -13.21 9.31 15.03
CA LYS A 167 -11.82 8.92 14.75
C LYS A 167 -11.72 7.42 14.51
N TYR A 168 -10.67 7.00 13.80
CA TYR A 168 -10.38 5.61 13.48
C TYR A 168 -8.92 5.27 13.83
N ASP A 169 -8.69 4.10 14.41
CA ASP A 169 -7.33 3.67 14.81
C ASP A 169 -6.50 3.24 13.60
N LEU A 170 -7.15 2.72 12.56
CA LEU A 170 -6.52 2.29 11.32
C LEU A 170 -7.27 2.89 10.12
N VAL A 171 -6.60 3.70 9.31
CA VAL A 171 -7.15 4.22 8.06
C VAL A 171 -6.38 3.59 6.90
N VAL A 172 -7.08 2.98 5.94
CA VAL A 172 -6.46 2.33 4.80
C VAL A 172 -6.94 2.94 3.49
N VAL A 173 -5.98 3.29 2.64
CA VAL A 173 -6.18 3.73 1.27
C VAL A 173 -5.44 2.76 0.37
N SER A 174 -6.16 1.81 -0.21
CA SER A 174 -5.56 0.78 -1.06
C SER A 174 -6.09 0.93 -2.47
N TYR A 175 -5.24 1.27 -3.46
CA TYR A 175 -5.66 1.23 -4.86
C TYR A 175 -6.20 2.57 -5.39
N VAL A 176 -6.28 3.62 -4.57
CA VAL A 176 -7.23 4.73 -4.78
C VAL A 176 -6.61 5.97 -5.39
N PHE A 177 -5.43 6.41 -4.95
CA PHE A 177 -4.89 7.70 -5.37
C PHE A 177 -4.59 7.80 -6.86
N SER A 178 -4.22 6.67 -7.48
CA SER A 178 -4.09 6.56 -8.94
C SER A 178 -5.43 6.63 -9.70
N ASP A 179 -6.57 6.54 -9.01
CA ASP A 179 -7.92 6.66 -9.58
C ASP A 179 -8.55 8.05 -9.33
N ILE A 180 -8.00 8.84 -8.40
CA ILE A 180 -8.43 10.24 -8.17
C ILE A 180 -7.99 11.11 -9.36
N THR A 181 -8.87 12.00 -9.81
CA THR A 181 -8.71 12.63 -11.14
C THR A 181 -7.77 13.83 -11.18
N ASN A 182 -7.48 14.45 -10.04
CA ASN A 182 -6.64 15.65 -9.92
C ASN A 182 -5.89 15.69 -8.58
N ASP A 183 -4.83 16.51 -8.48
CA ASP A 183 -4.03 16.59 -7.25
C ASP A 183 -4.75 17.29 -6.11
N PHE A 184 -5.62 18.26 -6.42
CA PHE A 184 -6.42 18.96 -5.42
C PHE A 184 -7.27 17.97 -4.59
N GLU A 185 -7.98 17.06 -5.25
CA GLU A 185 -8.77 16.00 -4.61
C GLU A 185 -7.88 15.01 -3.85
N ARG A 186 -6.70 14.66 -4.36
CA ARG A 186 -5.74 13.79 -3.64
C ARG A 186 -5.28 14.42 -2.33
N VAL A 187 -4.95 15.70 -2.36
CA VAL A 187 -4.54 16.48 -1.18
C VAL A 187 -5.70 16.62 -0.20
N ALA A 188 -6.87 17.03 -0.65
CA ALA A 188 -8.06 17.15 0.17
C ALA A 188 -8.45 15.81 0.83
N THR A 189 -8.36 14.71 0.07
CA THR A 189 -8.59 13.35 0.59
C THR A 189 -7.54 12.99 1.65
N THR A 190 -6.26 13.25 1.39
CA THR A 190 -5.18 12.95 2.36
C THR A 190 -5.39 13.73 3.66
N SER A 191 -5.76 15.02 3.56
CA SER A 191 -6.09 15.88 4.71
C SER A 191 -7.27 15.33 5.52
N ALA A 192 -8.39 15.00 4.86
CA ALA A 192 -9.58 14.46 5.53
C ALA A 192 -9.29 13.13 6.25
N LEU A 193 -8.52 12.24 5.61
CA LEU A 193 -8.15 10.94 6.19
C LEU A 193 -7.18 11.08 7.36
N TRP A 194 -6.25 12.04 7.29
CA TRP A 194 -5.35 12.36 8.41
C TRP A 194 -6.11 12.96 9.59
N GLU A 195 -7.11 13.80 9.33
CA GLU A 195 -8.00 14.34 10.36
C GLU A 195 -8.79 13.22 11.04
N LEU A 196 -9.35 12.28 10.28
CA LEU A 196 -10.10 11.14 10.81
C LEU A 196 -9.24 10.10 11.56
N LEU A 197 -7.93 10.21 11.52
CA LEU A 197 -7.03 9.29 12.22
C LEU A 197 -6.97 9.61 13.71
N SER A 198 -7.13 8.59 14.55
CA SER A 198 -6.96 8.75 16.00
C SER A 198 -5.51 9.09 16.35
N GLU A 199 -5.31 9.60 17.56
CA GLU A 199 -3.98 9.58 18.17
C GLU A 199 -3.46 8.14 18.26
N ASP A 200 -2.16 7.97 18.01
CA ASP A 200 -1.45 6.69 17.87
C ASP A 200 -1.96 5.76 16.75
N GLY A 201 -2.93 6.23 15.96
CA GLY A 201 -3.51 5.54 14.83
C GLY A 201 -2.56 5.48 13.63
N CYS A 202 -2.77 4.50 12.75
CA CYS A 202 -1.97 4.31 11.54
C CYS A 202 -2.76 4.61 10.25
N LEU A 203 -2.21 5.48 9.40
CA LEU A 203 -2.61 5.65 8.01
C LEU A 203 -1.73 4.76 7.11
N VAL A 204 -2.38 3.82 6.43
CA VAL A 204 -1.76 2.89 5.48
C VAL A 204 -2.17 3.25 4.06
N ILE A 205 -1.21 3.60 3.22
CA ILE A 205 -1.43 3.94 1.81
C ILE A 205 -0.74 2.88 0.97
N VAL A 206 -1.48 2.27 0.04
CA VAL A 206 -0.97 1.29 -0.92
C VAL A 206 -1.45 1.68 -2.31
N ASP A 207 -0.54 1.80 -3.26
CA ASP A 207 -0.88 2.08 -4.66
C ASP A 207 0.04 1.28 -5.61
N ARG A 208 -0.14 1.48 -6.91
CA ARG A 208 0.58 0.81 -7.98
C ARG A 208 2.08 1.06 -7.86
N GLY A 209 2.88 0.02 -8.14
CA GLY A 209 4.34 0.12 -8.22
C GLY A 209 4.82 0.66 -9.55
N SER A 210 4.21 1.75 -10.00
CA SER A 210 4.53 2.49 -11.22
C SER A 210 5.12 3.87 -10.84
N PRO A 211 5.74 4.60 -11.79
CA PRO A 211 6.18 5.97 -11.55
C PRO A 211 5.08 6.85 -10.95
N TRP A 212 3.85 6.70 -11.45
CA TRP A 212 2.67 7.45 -11.03
C TRP A 212 2.18 7.09 -9.62
N GLY A 213 1.97 5.80 -9.34
CA GLY A 213 1.51 5.38 -8.02
C GLY A 213 2.55 5.69 -6.93
N SER A 214 3.85 5.56 -7.26
CA SER A 214 4.93 5.97 -6.35
C SER A 214 4.98 7.47 -6.14
N HIS A 215 4.70 8.29 -7.16
CA HIS A 215 4.57 9.74 -7.00
C HIS A 215 3.46 10.07 -6.00
N HIS A 216 2.25 9.52 -6.17
CA HIS A 216 1.13 9.82 -5.27
C HIS A 216 1.36 9.42 -3.82
N VAL A 217 1.94 8.24 -3.59
CA VAL A 217 2.30 7.80 -2.25
C VAL A 217 3.33 8.76 -1.61
N ARG A 218 4.31 9.25 -2.38
CA ARG A 218 5.30 10.22 -1.89
C ARG A 218 4.71 11.61 -1.68
N SER A 219 3.81 12.05 -2.56
CA SER A 219 3.13 13.35 -2.43
C SER A 219 2.23 13.38 -1.19
N ALA A 220 1.47 12.32 -0.93
CA ALA A 220 0.66 12.21 0.28
C ALA A 220 1.53 12.17 1.55
N ARG A 221 2.66 11.45 1.52
CA ARG A 221 3.66 11.47 2.61
C ARG A 221 4.17 12.89 2.85
N GLN A 222 4.58 13.59 1.80
CA GLN A 222 5.16 14.92 1.92
C GLN A 222 4.13 15.91 2.46
N PHE A 223 2.89 15.86 1.93
CA PHE A 223 1.79 16.69 2.42
C PHE A 223 1.55 16.53 3.93
N VAL A 224 1.52 15.29 4.44
CA VAL A 224 1.34 15.04 5.88
C VAL A 224 2.53 15.57 6.69
N LEU A 225 3.76 15.35 6.23
CA LEU A 225 4.96 15.86 6.91
C LEU A 225 4.96 17.39 7.00
N ASP A 226 4.66 18.06 5.90
CA ASP A 226 4.61 19.53 5.83
C ASP A 226 3.48 20.05 6.71
N SER A 227 2.28 19.45 6.65
CA SER A 227 1.13 19.85 7.46
C SER A 227 1.41 19.76 8.96
N VAL A 228 2.10 18.70 9.41
CA VAL A 228 2.46 18.53 10.82
C VAL A 228 3.64 19.43 11.22
N ALA A 229 4.56 19.73 10.30
CA ALA A 229 5.66 20.66 10.56
C ALA A 229 5.16 22.11 10.73
N GLU A 230 4.13 22.48 9.98
CA GLU A 230 3.48 23.80 9.99
C GLU A 230 2.40 23.94 11.09
N ASP A 231 2.08 22.86 11.82
CA ASP A 231 1.10 22.90 12.92
C ASP A 231 1.51 23.93 13.98
N ALA A 232 0.78 25.05 14.00
CA ALA A 232 1.03 26.19 14.88
C ALA A 232 0.83 25.84 16.36
N ASP A 233 -0.06 24.89 16.67
CA ASP A 233 -0.27 24.39 18.02
C ASP A 233 0.88 23.49 18.48
N GLY A 234 1.61 22.90 17.52
CA GLY A 234 2.74 22.02 17.74
C GLY A 234 2.38 20.78 18.58
N LYS A 235 1.13 20.34 18.55
CA LYS A 235 0.65 19.20 19.35
C LYS A 235 0.74 17.90 18.57
N GLU A 236 0.48 17.97 17.27
CA GLU A 236 0.51 16.79 16.41
C GLU A 236 1.95 16.43 16.01
N GLY A 237 2.19 15.13 15.89
CA GLY A 237 3.41 14.52 15.39
C GLY A 237 3.07 13.49 14.33
N VAL A 238 4.05 13.18 13.49
CA VAL A 238 3.96 12.07 12.53
C VAL A 238 5.22 11.23 12.63
N ARG A 239 4.99 9.91 12.70
CA ARG A 239 6.04 8.92 12.63
C ARG A 239 5.87 8.09 11.37
N ILE A 240 6.87 8.10 10.50
CA ILE A 240 6.95 7.16 9.38
C ILE A 240 7.33 5.80 9.95
N VAL A 241 6.36 4.89 9.93
CA VAL A 241 6.57 3.50 10.34
C VAL A 241 7.32 2.75 9.23
N ALA A 242 6.91 2.89 7.97
CA ALA A 242 7.54 2.23 6.82
C ALA A 242 7.08 2.88 5.50
N PRO A 243 7.74 2.65 4.35
CA PRO A 243 9.02 1.94 4.18
C PRO A 243 10.25 2.82 4.44
N CYS A 244 10.09 4.14 4.38
CA CYS A 244 11.19 5.10 4.46
C CYS A 244 11.85 5.06 5.84
N PRO A 245 13.20 5.10 5.91
CA PRO A 245 13.94 5.13 7.16
C PRO A 245 14.14 6.55 7.72
N HIS A 246 13.56 7.57 7.09
CA HIS A 246 13.80 8.99 7.37
C HIS A 246 12.52 9.81 7.20
N HIS A 247 12.54 11.04 7.72
CA HIS A 247 11.45 12.02 7.62
C HIS A 247 11.75 13.18 6.66
N ASP A 248 12.94 13.22 6.05
CA ASP A 248 13.30 14.21 5.02
C ASP A 248 12.53 14.03 3.71
N GLU A 249 12.67 14.96 2.77
CA GLU A 249 12.16 14.80 1.40
C GLU A 249 12.63 13.47 0.79
N CYS A 250 11.77 12.79 0.04
CA CYS A 250 12.12 11.49 -0.54
C CYS A 250 13.19 11.67 -1.64
N PRO A 251 14.38 11.05 -1.53
CA PRO A 251 15.48 11.25 -2.49
C PRO A 251 15.25 10.63 -3.85
N VAL A 252 14.21 9.81 -4.00
CA VAL A 252 13.93 9.10 -5.25
C VAL A 252 13.26 10.07 -6.22
N GLY A 253 13.89 10.32 -7.37
CA GLY A 253 13.38 11.20 -8.42
C GLY A 253 13.82 10.81 -9.82
N GLY A 254 13.43 11.62 -10.81
CA GLY A 254 13.76 11.37 -12.22
C GLY A 254 13.15 10.07 -12.76
N ASN A 255 13.99 9.22 -13.34
CA ASN A 255 13.57 7.94 -13.94
C ASN A 255 13.42 6.79 -12.94
N MET A 256 13.60 7.05 -11.65
CA MET A 256 13.48 6.04 -10.58
C MET A 256 12.22 6.28 -9.75
N TRP A 257 11.59 5.20 -9.30
CA TRP A 257 10.44 5.27 -8.41
C TRP A 257 10.53 4.22 -7.30
N CYS A 258 10.10 4.60 -6.10
CA CYS A 258 10.13 3.75 -4.92
C CYS A 258 8.94 2.79 -4.97
N HIS A 259 9.22 1.51 -5.19
CA HIS A 259 8.22 0.44 -5.26
C HIS A 259 8.80 -0.87 -4.75
N PHE A 260 7.93 -1.85 -4.56
CA PHE A 260 8.21 -3.16 -4.00
C PHE A 260 7.48 -4.23 -4.82
N VAL A 261 7.83 -5.50 -4.60
CA VAL A 261 7.20 -6.63 -5.29
C VAL A 261 6.69 -7.65 -4.29
N GLN A 262 5.41 -7.97 -4.38
CA GLN A 262 4.81 -9.09 -3.67
C GLN A 262 4.44 -10.19 -4.66
N ARG A 263 4.75 -11.44 -4.33
CA ARG A 263 4.33 -12.59 -5.14
C ARG A 263 3.01 -13.15 -4.64
N SER A 264 2.12 -13.49 -5.56
CA SER A 264 0.91 -14.27 -5.31
C SER A 264 0.89 -15.51 -6.21
N PRO A 265 0.16 -16.59 -5.84
CA PRO A 265 0.04 -17.77 -6.69
C PRO A 265 -0.61 -17.43 -8.04
N VAL A 266 -0.37 -18.25 -9.07
CA VAL A 266 -1.18 -18.19 -10.29
C VAL A 266 -2.39 -19.10 -10.10
N VAL A 267 -3.58 -18.52 -10.02
CA VAL A 267 -4.84 -19.24 -9.77
C VAL A 267 -5.55 -19.59 -11.07
N ASN A 268 -5.89 -20.87 -11.26
CA ASN A 268 -6.74 -21.32 -12.37
C ASN A 268 -8.17 -20.78 -12.19
N ARG A 269 -8.83 -20.51 -13.31
CA ARG A 269 -10.11 -19.80 -13.37
C ARG A 269 -11.21 -20.69 -13.99
N PRO A 270 -12.50 -20.59 -13.56
CA PRO A 270 -13.02 -19.77 -12.47
C PRO A 270 -12.39 -20.18 -11.13
N ARG A 271 -12.48 -19.31 -10.13
CA ARG A 271 -11.78 -19.49 -8.85
C ARG A 271 -12.43 -20.62 -8.05
N GLU A 272 -12.06 -21.86 -8.34
CA GLU A 272 -12.53 -23.01 -7.58
C GLU A 272 -11.91 -23.00 -6.19
N VAL A 273 -12.72 -23.30 -5.18
CA VAL A 273 -12.23 -23.53 -3.82
C VAL A 273 -11.43 -24.83 -3.87
N THR A 274 -10.10 -24.74 -3.79
CA THR A 274 -9.23 -25.91 -3.84
C THR A 274 -8.13 -25.82 -2.80
N THR A 275 -7.87 -26.95 -2.14
CA THR A 275 -6.72 -27.14 -1.25
C THR A 275 -5.44 -27.48 -2.03
N LYS A 276 -5.53 -27.67 -3.36
CA LYS A 276 -4.38 -27.97 -4.21
C LYS A 276 -3.40 -26.80 -4.24
N ARG A 277 -2.10 -27.10 -4.14
CA ARG A 277 -1.04 -26.10 -4.33
C ARG A 277 -1.04 -25.62 -5.78
N TRP A 278 -1.07 -24.31 -5.96
CA TRP A 278 -0.97 -23.65 -7.26
C TRP A 278 0.46 -23.73 -7.81
N HIS A 279 0.60 -24.03 -9.11
CA HIS A 279 1.88 -23.99 -9.82
C HIS A 279 2.10 -22.59 -10.42
N GLY A 280 3.22 -21.96 -10.10
CA GLY A 280 3.59 -20.63 -10.59
C GLY A 280 3.26 -19.49 -9.62
N GLN A 281 4.02 -18.40 -9.74
CA GLN A 281 3.83 -17.16 -8.97
C GLN A 281 3.84 -15.96 -9.91
N LYS A 282 2.91 -15.03 -9.71
CA LYS A 282 2.92 -13.71 -10.37
C LYS A 282 3.44 -12.66 -9.39
N GLY A 283 4.39 -11.84 -9.84
CA GLY A 283 4.87 -10.69 -9.09
C GLY A 283 4.00 -9.47 -9.35
N SER A 284 3.50 -8.85 -8.30
CA SER A 284 2.75 -7.60 -8.33
C SER A 284 3.59 -6.48 -7.75
N LYS A 285 3.76 -5.41 -8.53
CA LYS A 285 4.50 -4.22 -8.11
C LYS A 285 3.56 -3.25 -7.39
N PHE A 286 3.98 -2.75 -6.23
CA PHE A 286 3.21 -1.79 -5.44
C PHE A 286 4.13 -0.75 -4.79
N SER A 287 3.60 0.43 -4.50
CA SER A 287 4.21 1.47 -3.68
C SER A 287 3.39 1.60 -2.41
N TYR A 288 4.01 1.89 -1.27
CA TYR A 288 3.26 2.03 -0.03
C TYR A 288 3.89 3.00 0.96
N MET A 289 3.08 3.44 1.92
CA MET A 289 3.48 4.26 3.06
C MET A 289 2.66 3.84 4.28
N ILE A 290 3.29 3.81 5.44
CA ILE A 290 2.65 3.65 6.74
C ILE A 290 3.11 4.81 7.60
N MET A 291 2.18 5.68 7.98
CA MET A 291 2.40 6.81 8.88
C MET A 291 1.54 6.62 10.12
N GLN A 292 2.13 6.83 11.28
CA GLN A 292 1.42 6.85 12.56
C GLN A 292 1.27 8.30 13.00
N LYS A 293 0.05 8.70 13.39
CA LYS A 293 -0.17 10.00 14.05
C LYS A 293 0.30 9.86 15.50
N THR A 294 1.18 10.75 15.93
CA THR A 294 1.74 10.76 17.29
C THR A 294 1.50 12.12 17.93
N ARG A 295 1.83 12.27 19.22
CA ARG A 295 2.01 13.59 19.83
C ARG A 295 3.44 14.06 19.67
N LYS A 296 3.63 15.35 19.41
CA LYS A 296 4.97 15.95 19.31
C LYS A 296 5.73 15.79 20.63
N GLY A 297 6.94 15.20 20.56
CA GLY A 297 7.78 15.01 21.74
C GLY A 297 7.47 13.75 22.55
N SER A 298 6.74 12.78 21.97
CA SER A 298 6.50 11.49 22.60
C SER A 298 7.81 10.77 22.98
N GLU A 299 7.81 9.99 24.06
CA GLU A 299 8.97 9.19 24.46
C GLU A 299 9.40 8.19 23.37
N GLU A 300 8.44 7.76 22.54
CA GLU A 300 8.69 6.89 21.39
C GLU A 300 9.52 7.57 20.28
N ASP A 301 9.31 8.86 20.03
CA ASP A 301 10.13 9.62 19.07
C ASP A 301 11.58 9.72 19.55
N ALA A 302 11.77 9.85 20.87
CA ALA A 302 13.11 9.83 21.47
C ALA A 302 13.73 8.43 21.44
N ALA A 303 12.94 7.37 21.61
CA ALA A 303 13.41 5.99 21.50
C ALA A 303 13.75 5.57 20.06
N ALA A 304 13.00 6.06 19.07
CA ALA A 304 13.28 5.85 17.64
C ALA A 304 14.66 6.38 17.24
N LYS A 305 15.07 7.54 17.79
CA LYS A 305 16.40 8.14 17.57
C LYS A 305 17.56 7.30 18.14
N LYS A 306 17.30 6.39 19.10
CA LYS A 306 18.33 5.53 19.71
C LYS A 306 18.62 4.25 18.91
N LYS A 307 17.75 3.86 17.96
CA LYS A 307 17.98 2.66 17.15
C LYS A 307 19.11 2.90 16.15
N LYS A 308 19.90 1.86 15.86
CA LYS A 308 20.93 1.95 14.81
C LYS A 308 20.27 2.37 13.49
N PRO A 309 20.87 3.30 12.73
CA PRO A 309 20.35 3.72 11.45
C PRO A 309 20.33 2.52 10.49
N ILE A 310 19.19 2.28 9.83
CA ILE A 310 18.97 1.18 8.89
C ILE A 310 18.56 1.78 7.55
N ALA A 311 19.24 1.39 6.47
CA ALA A 311 18.87 1.73 5.11
C ALA A 311 17.84 0.74 4.54
N ARG A 312 17.08 1.17 3.54
CA ARG A 312 16.07 0.36 2.85
C ARG A 312 16.48 0.13 1.39
N LEU A 313 16.49 -1.13 0.94
CA LEU A 313 16.73 -1.46 -0.46
C LEU A 313 15.57 -0.97 -1.33
N LEU A 314 15.88 -0.14 -2.33
CA LEU A 314 14.91 0.39 -3.30
C LEU A 314 14.69 -0.54 -4.49
N LEU A 315 15.62 -1.46 -4.75
CA LEU A 315 15.60 -2.44 -5.82
C LEU A 315 16.15 -3.78 -5.30
N GLY A 316 15.91 -4.86 -6.06
CA GLY A 316 16.62 -6.13 -5.82
C GLY A 316 18.14 -5.97 -6.03
N PRO A 317 18.96 -6.80 -5.37
CA PRO A 317 20.41 -6.72 -5.50
C PRO A 317 20.87 -6.95 -6.94
N LEU A 318 21.74 -6.08 -7.45
CA LEU A 318 22.34 -6.22 -8.78
C LEU A 318 23.61 -7.07 -8.66
N LEU A 319 23.53 -8.30 -9.15
CA LEU A 319 24.62 -9.27 -9.05
C LEU A 319 25.69 -8.99 -10.11
N ALA A 320 26.95 -8.94 -9.69
CA ALA A 320 28.10 -8.80 -10.57
C ALA A 320 29.22 -9.78 -10.20
N THR A 321 30.29 -9.80 -11.01
CA THR A 321 31.44 -10.68 -10.77
C THR A 321 32.18 -10.25 -9.51
N ARG A 322 32.09 -11.07 -8.45
CA ARG A 322 32.69 -10.86 -7.13
C ARG A 322 32.17 -9.63 -6.34
N HIS A 323 31.12 -8.95 -6.77
CA HIS A 323 30.48 -7.88 -6.00
C HIS A 323 28.96 -7.87 -6.22
N VAL A 324 28.23 -7.19 -5.33
CA VAL A 324 26.78 -7.00 -5.41
C VAL A 324 26.49 -5.52 -5.20
N HIS A 325 25.77 -4.88 -6.11
CA HIS A 325 25.32 -3.50 -5.91
C HIS A 325 23.95 -3.46 -5.26
N LEU A 326 23.80 -2.60 -4.26
CA LEU A 326 22.56 -2.36 -3.53
C LEU A 326 22.19 -0.88 -3.70
N ASP A 327 21.02 -0.61 -4.25
CA ASP A 327 20.42 0.72 -4.28
C ASP A 327 19.64 0.96 -2.98
N LEU A 328 20.07 1.93 -2.20
CA LEU A 328 19.63 2.16 -0.83
C LEU A 328 19.00 3.54 -0.68
N CYS A 329 17.89 3.59 0.07
CA CYS A 329 17.40 4.80 0.70
C CYS A 329 17.92 4.83 2.14
N THR A 330 18.61 5.92 2.50
CA THR A 330 19.34 6.05 3.76
C THR A 330 18.55 6.83 4.80
N PRO A 331 18.87 6.65 6.10
CA PRO A 331 18.30 7.46 7.19
C PRO A 331 18.56 8.96 7.07
N GLU A 332 19.57 9.38 6.30
CA GLU A 332 19.91 10.77 6.03
C GLU A 332 19.14 11.36 4.83
N GLY A 333 18.10 10.66 4.34
CA GLY A 333 17.29 11.13 3.22
C GLY A 333 18.03 11.12 1.87
N LYS A 334 19.00 10.22 1.68
CA LYS A 334 19.77 10.09 0.43
C LYS A 334 19.54 8.77 -0.28
N HIS A 335 19.53 8.81 -1.61
CA HIS A 335 19.65 7.63 -2.47
C HIS A 335 21.13 7.42 -2.80
N GLU A 336 21.62 6.21 -2.55
CA GLU A 336 22.99 5.83 -2.86
C GLU A 336 23.04 4.40 -3.42
N ARG A 337 24.11 4.10 -4.16
CA ARG A 337 24.44 2.74 -4.59
C ARG A 337 25.70 2.26 -3.88
N ARG A 338 25.59 1.20 -3.09
CA ARG A 338 26.71 0.57 -2.38
C ARG A 338 27.13 -0.74 -3.00
N SER A 339 28.42 -1.07 -2.90
CA SER A 339 29.01 -2.26 -3.51
C SER A 339 29.56 -3.24 -2.47
N VAL A 340 28.83 -4.33 -2.20
CA VAL A 340 29.27 -5.38 -1.28
C VAL A 340 30.22 -6.33 -2.02
N THR A 341 31.52 -6.19 -1.77
CA THR A 341 32.58 -6.91 -2.52
C THR A 341 33.05 -8.17 -1.80
N ARG A 342 33.15 -9.29 -2.54
CA ARG A 342 33.70 -10.56 -2.06
C ARG A 342 35.18 -10.38 -1.70
N GLY A 343 35.50 -10.61 -0.44
CA GLY A 343 36.87 -10.46 0.07
C GLY A 343 36.99 -9.27 1.00
N LYS A 344 36.37 -8.12 0.65
CA LYS A 344 36.34 -6.90 1.48
C LYS A 344 35.24 -6.91 2.54
N ALA A 345 34.04 -7.38 2.19
CA ALA A 345 32.94 -7.51 3.15
C ALA A 345 33.05 -8.81 3.94
N VAL A 346 32.57 -8.81 5.19
CA VAL A 346 32.40 -10.01 6.01
C VAL A 346 31.68 -11.10 5.19
N ARG A 347 32.12 -12.36 5.32
CA ARG A 347 31.69 -13.45 4.42
C ARG A 347 30.17 -13.63 4.42
N GLU A 348 29.57 -13.54 5.60
CA GLU A 348 28.15 -13.67 5.86
C GLU A 348 27.38 -12.49 5.24
N VAL A 349 27.94 -11.28 5.29
CA VAL A 349 27.34 -10.09 4.69
C VAL A 349 27.36 -10.17 3.16
N TYR A 350 28.46 -10.65 2.57
CA TYR A 350 28.51 -10.89 1.12
C TYR A 350 27.50 -11.97 0.68
N ARG A 351 27.29 -13.00 1.51
CA ARG A 351 26.23 -14.01 1.26
C ARG A 351 24.84 -13.40 1.40
N ALA A 352 24.64 -12.54 2.40
CA ALA A 352 23.39 -11.85 2.65
C ALA A 352 23.04 -10.87 1.53
N SER A 353 24.01 -10.09 1.01
CA SER A 353 23.76 -9.16 -0.09
C SER A 353 23.28 -9.86 -1.36
N ARG A 354 23.83 -11.04 -1.66
CA ARG A 354 23.38 -11.88 -2.79
C ARG A 354 21.97 -12.45 -2.61
N LYS A 355 21.51 -12.60 -1.37
CA LYS A 355 20.20 -13.15 -1.01
C LYS A 355 19.22 -12.06 -0.55
N ALA A 356 19.64 -10.79 -0.56
CA ALA A 356 18.78 -9.68 -0.21
C ALA A 356 17.60 -9.63 -1.18
N HIS A 357 16.46 -9.16 -0.69
CA HIS A 357 15.26 -9.03 -1.49
C HIS A 357 14.87 -7.56 -1.62
N TRP A 358 14.00 -7.28 -2.58
CA TRP A 358 13.49 -5.95 -2.83
C TRP A 358 12.77 -5.42 -1.58
N GLY A 359 13.21 -4.27 -1.05
CA GLY A 359 12.68 -3.73 0.20
C GLY A 359 13.33 -4.28 1.46
N ALA A 360 14.38 -5.09 1.36
CA ALA A 360 15.11 -5.54 2.55
C ALA A 360 15.72 -4.37 3.34
N LEU A 361 15.88 -4.58 4.64
CA LEU A 361 16.66 -3.71 5.51
C LEU A 361 18.15 -4.00 5.36
N TRP A 362 18.97 -2.96 5.43
CA TRP A 362 20.42 -3.04 5.32
C TRP A 362 21.11 -2.12 6.33
N PRO A 363 22.28 -2.47 6.89
CA PRO A 363 23.00 -1.56 7.77
C PRO A 363 23.31 -0.22 7.08
N ALA A 364 22.95 0.90 7.72
CA ALA A 364 23.22 2.23 7.15
C ALA A 364 24.71 2.61 7.25
N ASP A 365 25.46 2.12 8.22
CA ASP A 365 26.91 2.32 8.26
C ASP A 365 27.62 1.22 7.45
N GLU A 366 28.28 1.60 6.34
CA GLU A 366 29.04 0.67 5.52
C GLU A 366 30.20 0.02 6.28
N SER A 367 30.83 0.77 7.19
CA SER A 367 31.98 0.28 7.95
C SER A 367 31.60 -0.85 8.91
N SER A 368 30.30 -1.01 9.22
CA SER A 368 29.80 -2.08 10.10
C SER A 368 29.94 -3.49 9.51
N TYR A 369 30.24 -3.62 8.22
CA TYR A 369 30.31 -4.92 7.55
C TYR A 369 31.53 -5.15 6.64
N LEU A 370 32.53 -4.28 6.73
CA LEU A 370 33.85 -4.50 6.12
C LEU A 370 34.71 -5.36 7.05
N LYS A 371 35.59 -6.20 6.48
CA LYS A 371 36.43 -7.12 7.25
C LYS A 371 37.53 -6.43 8.05
N ASP A 372 37.95 -5.26 7.60
CA ASP A 372 39.10 -4.52 8.14
C ASP A 372 38.69 -3.05 8.31
N LYS A 373 38.78 -2.57 9.55
CA LYS A 373 38.88 -1.15 9.88
C LYS A 373 40.28 -0.92 10.41
#